data_AF-A0A4W5KP34-F1
#
_entry.id   AF-A0A4W5KP34-F1
#
_cell.length_a   1.000
_cell.length_b   1.000
_cell.length_c   1.000
_cell.angle_alpha   90.00
_cell.angle_beta   90.00
_cell.angle_gamma   90.00
#
_symmetry.space_group_name_H-M   'P 1'
#
loop_
_entity.id
_entity.type
_entity.pdbx_description
1 polymer ?
#
loop_
_entity_poly.entity_id
_entity_poly.type
_entity_poly.pdbx_seq_one_letter_code
_entity_poly.pdbx_strand_id
1 'polypeptide(L)'
;MKTIAILHVICVLCFTGLSSEQVLTPYTDVEVTSERERVTLSCNYSYGVSLQWYRQYPKSAPQLLIMENMIAKTPGFSLNHENKIKRVDLEISSAQVTDSALYYCALQPTVTGNPETPYKNLTAHDKLFLCIF
;
A
#
# COMPACT_ATOMS: atom_id res chain seq x y z
N MET A 1 12.37 23.72 -9.60
CA MET A 1 12.18 24.24 -8.22
C MET A 1 10.74 24.70 -7.96
N LYS A 2 10.19 25.66 -8.73
CA LYS A 2 8.82 26.15 -8.54
C LYS A 2 7.72 25.09 -8.78
N THR A 3 7.85 24.27 -9.82
CA THR A 3 6.88 23.20 -10.16
C THR A 3 6.80 22.09 -9.11
N ILE A 4 7.95 21.69 -8.55
CA ILE A 4 8.02 20.65 -7.51
C ILE A 4 7.38 21.14 -6.20
N ALA A 5 7.58 22.41 -5.84
CA ALA A 5 6.95 23.02 -4.66
C ALA A 5 5.42 23.16 -4.85
N ILE A 6 4.98 23.51 -6.05
CA ILE A 6 3.54 23.60 -6.38
C ILE A 6 2.89 22.21 -6.33
N LEU A 7 3.56 21.16 -6.84
CA LEU A 7 3.05 19.79 -6.79
C LEU A 7 2.98 19.24 -5.35
N HIS A 8 4.00 19.52 -4.53
CA HIS A 8 3.98 19.24 -3.08
C HIS A 8 2.79 19.90 -2.38
N VAL A 9 2.59 21.19 -2.62
CA VAL A 9 1.47 21.95 -2.05
C VAL A 9 0.13 21.40 -2.54
N ILE A 10 0.02 20.92 -3.78
CA ILE A 10 -1.20 20.31 -4.32
C ILE A 10 -1.48 18.91 -3.74
N CYS A 11 -0.50 17.99 -3.58
CA CYS A 11 -0.75 16.70 -2.88
C CYS A 11 -1.25 17.00 -1.45
N VAL A 12 -0.66 17.98 -0.75
CA VAL A 12 -1.11 18.39 0.61
C VAL A 12 -2.52 19.02 0.60
N LEU A 13 -2.82 19.92 -0.34
CA LEU A 13 -4.11 20.62 -0.41
C LEU A 13 -5.26 19.72 -0.88
N CYS A 14 -5.00 18.67 -1.65
CA CYS A 14 -6.01 17.67 -2.02
C CYS A 14 -6.57 16.91 -0.80
N PHE A 15 -5.89 16.96 0.36
CA PHE A 15 -6.36 16.35 1.61
C PHE A 15 -7.02 17.33 2.59
N THR A 16 -6.89 18.66 2.41
CA THR A 16 -7.66 19.62 3.21
C THR A 16 -9.02 19.90 2.55
N GLY A 17 -9.81 18.83 2.40
CA GLY A 17 -11.26 18.99 2.30
C GLY A 17 -11.76 19.51 3.64
N LEU A 18 -12.35 20.71 3.65
CA LEU A 18 -13.03 21.30 4.79
C LEU A 18 -14.13 20.32 5.26
N SER A 19 -13.80 19.50 6.25
CA SER A 19 -14.77 18.72 7.01
C SER A 19 -14.57 19.05 8.48
N SER A 20 -15.69 19.32 9.14
CA SER A 20 -15.74 19.71 10.54
C SER A 20 -15.19 18.59 11.42
N GLU A 21 -14.19 18.95 12.22
CA GLU A 21 -13.85 18.40 13.54
C GLU A 21 -13.71 16.87 13.67
N GLN A 22 -12.49 16.38 13.49
CA GLN A 22 -11.83 15.46 14.41
C GLN A 22 -10.31 15.51 14.15
N VAL A 23 -9.57 16.17 15.05
CA VAL A 23 -8.10 16.11 15.05
C VAL A 23 -7.72 14.69 15.45
N LEU A 24 -7.45 13.85 14.44
CA LEU A 24 -6.78 12.57 14.62
C LEU A 24 -5.30 12.80 14.29
N THR A 25 -4.47 12.78 15.31
CA THR A 25 -3.01 12.76 15.21
C THR A 25 -2.59 11.64 14.26
N PRO A 26 -1.84 11.90 13.17
CA PRO A 26 -1.44 10.86 12.25
C PRO A 26 -0.35 9.99 12.90
N TYR A 27 -0.72 8.78 13.30
CA TYR A 27 0.20 7.65 13.35
C TYR A 27 0.68 7.48 11.91
N THR A 28 1.96 7.69 11.62
CA THR A 28 2.44 7.89 10.24
C THR A 28 2.26 6.62 9.39
N ASP A 29 1.14 6.60 8.66
CA ASP A 29 0.65 5.61 7.70
C ASP A 29 0.94 6.08 6.26
N VAL A 30 1.92 6.98 6.08
CA VAL A 30 2.18 7.71 4.84
C VAL A 30 3.67 7.66 4.49
N GLU A 31 3.98 7.04 3.35
CA GLU A 31 5.29 7.02 2.71
C GLU A 31 5.32 8.08 1.60
N VAL A 32 6.34 8.94 1.59
CA VAL A 32 6.53 9.99 0.58
C VAL A 32 7.88 9.80 -0.10
N THR A 33 7.89 9.80 -1.43
CA THR A 33 9.09 9.53 -2.24
C THR A 33 9.02 10.29 -3.57
N SER A 34 10.14 10.39 -4.28
CA SER A 34 10.19 11.05 -5.59
C SER A 34 10.13 10.06 -6.75
N GLU A 35 9.71 10.52 -7.92
CA GLU A 35 9.74 9.69 -9.13
C GLU A 35 11.12 9.04 -9.36
N ARG A 36 11.09 7.79 -9.85
CA ARG A 36 12.25 6.93 -10.17
C ARG A 36 13.01 6.41 -8.96
N GLU A 37 12.62 6.75 -7.75
CA GLU A 37 13.16 6.12 -6.54
C GLU A 37 12.64 4.68 -6.38
N ARG A 38 13.44 3.86 -5.70
CA ARG A 38 12.99 2.53 -5.27
C ARG A 38 12.24 2.69 -3.95
N VAL A 39 11.06 2.09 -3.86
CA VAL A 39 10.21 2.12 -2.67
C VAL A 39 10.10 0.71 -2.11
N THR A 40 10.12 0.59 -0.79
CA THR A 40 9.91 -0.68 -0.10
C THR A 40 8.81 -0.50 0.93
N LEU A 41 7.67 -1.14 0.72
CA LEU A 41 6.58 -1.17 1.69
C LEU A 41 6.63 -2.50 2.44
N SER A 42 6.71 -2.47 3.76
CA SER A 42 6.90 -3.67 4.58
C SER A 42 5.61 -4.10 5.28
N CYS A 43 5.38 -5.41 5.32
CA CYS A 43 4.29 -6.02 6.07
C CYS A 43 4.79 -7.18 6.93
N ASN A 44 4.52 -7.12 8.24
CA ASN A 44 4.85 -8.22 9.16
C ASN A 44 3.61 -9.11 9.36
N TYR A 45 3.82 -10.41 9.51
CA TYR A 45 2.73 -11.36 9.75
C TYR A 45 3.07 -12.34 10.88
N SER A 46 2.04 -12.85 11.55
CA SER A 46 2.24 -13.80 12.65
C SER A 46 2.08 -15.25 12.20
N TYR A 47 1.08 -15.54 11.37
CA TYR A 47 0.73 -16.88 10.88
C TYR A 47 0.07 -16.77 9.50
N GLY A 48 0.32 -17.73 8.61
CA GLY A 48 -0.34 -17.82 7.31
C GLY A 48 0.55 -18.40 6.22
N VAL A 49 -0.08 -18.93 5.16
CA VAL A 49 0.59 -19.70 4.10
C VAL A 49 0.87 -18.89 2.84
N SER A 50 0.18 -17.75 2.64
CA SER A 50 0.42 -16.86 1.51
C SER A 50 0.00 -15.44 1.86
N LEU A 51 0.87 -14.47 1.58
CA LEU A 51 0.60 -13.05 1.70
C LEU A 51 0.31 -12.44 0.32
N GLN A 52 -0.61 -11.49 0.33
CA GLN A 52 -1.11 -10.82 -0.86
C GLN A 52 -1.01 -9.31 -0.65
N TRP A 53 -0.53 -8.59 -1.66
CA TRP A 53 -0.56 -7.14 -1.68
C TRP A 53 -1.69 -6.65 -2.56
N TYR A 54 -2.42 -5.65 -2.06
CA TYR A 54 -3.49 -4.96 -2.75
C TYR A 54 -3.14 -3.49 -2.93
N ARG A 55 -3.60 -2.91 -4.03
CA ARG A 55 -3.53 -1.48 -4.32
C ARG A 55 -4.93 -0.92 -4.47
N GLN A 56 -5.18 0.24 -3.87
CA GLN A 56 -6.45 0.94 -3.97
C GLN A 56 -6.21 2.40 -4.36
N TYR A 57 -6.74 2.76 -5.54
CA TYR A 57 -6.85 4.15 -5.93
C TYR A 57 -7.97 4.86 -5.16
N PRO A 58 -7.89 6.20 -5.01
CA PRO A 58 -8.96 6.97 -4.39
C PRO A 58 -10.34 6.60 -4.95
N LYS A 59 -11.32 6.39 -4.06
CA LYS A 59 -12.71 6.05 -4.40
C LYS A 59 -12.91 4.75 -5.20
N SER A 60 -11.88 3.89 -5.29
CA SER A 60 -11.95 2.59 -5.95
C SER A 60 -11.96 1.46 -4.93
N ALA A 61 -12.34 0.24 -5.32
CA ALA A 61 -12.14 -0.95 -4.48
C ALA A 61 -10.66 -1.38 -4.50
N PRO A 62 -10.14 -2.03 -3.44
CA PRO A 62 -8.81 -2.64 -3.46
C PRO A 62 -8.70 -3.71 -4.56
N GLN A 63 -7.58 -3.71 -5.28
CA GLN A 63 -7.28 -4.65 -6.35
C GLN A 63 -6.02 -5.44 -6.00
N LEU A 64 -6.02 -6.75 -6.25
CA LEU A 64 -4.85 -7.59 -6.03
C LEU A 64 -3.72 -7.11 -6.95
N LEU A 65 -2.60 -6.71 -6.36
CA LEU A 65 -1.43 -6.20 -7.07
C LEU A 65 -0.43 -7.33 -7.36
N ILE A 66 -0.09 -8.10 -6.32
CA ILE A 66 0.88 -9.19 -6.42
C ILE A 66 0.72 -10.18 -5.24
N MET A 67 1.02 -11.44 -5.50
CA MET A 67 1.13 -12.50 -4.50
C MET A 67 2.18 -13.53 -4.93
N GLU A 68 2.69 -14.31 -3.99
CA GLU A 68 3.85 -15.22 -4.16
C GLU A 68 3.74 -16.17 -5.37
N ASN A 69 2.54 -16.73 -5.63
CA ASN A 69 2.30 -17.72 -6.68
C ASN A 69 1.64 -17.15 -7.95
N MET A 70 1.71 -15.84 -8.17
CA MET A 70 1.09 -15.21 -9.34
C MET A 70 1.94 -15.40 -10.60
N ILE A 71 1.37 -15.99 -11.65
CA ILE A 71 2.04 -16.23 -12.94
C ILE A 71 2.31 -14.90 -13.67
N ALA A 72 1.31 -14.01 -13.70
CA ALA A 72 1.42 -12.69 -14.28
C ALA A 72 1.91 -11.69 -13.22
N LYS A 73 3.19 -11.31 -13.28
CA LYS A 73 3.74 -10.29 -12.40
C LYS A 73 3.55 -8.90 -13.01
N THR A 74 3.10 -7.95 -12.19
CA THR A 74 3.02 -6.54 -12.59
C THR A 74 4.44 -5.99 -12.75
N PRO A 75 4.83 -5.47 -13.93
CA PRO A 75 6.17 -4.93 -14.13
C PRO A 75 6.48 -3.81 -13.15
N GLY A 76 7.71 -3.81 -12.61
CA GLY A 76 8.14 -2.81 -11.62
C GLY A 76 7.78 -3.13 -10.17
N PHE A 77 6.98 -4.18 -9.93
CA PHE A 77 6.63 -4.65 -8.59
C PHE A 77 7.23 -6.03 -8.31
N SER A 78 7.87 -6.18 -7.14
CA SER A 78 8.40 -7.46 -6.66
C SER A 78 8.07 -7.70 -5.20
N LEU A 79 8.14 -8.98 -4.80
CA LEU A 79 8.02 -9.37 -3.40
C LEU A 79 9.37 -9.86 -2.89
N ASN A 80 9.72 -9.42 -1.69
CA ASN A 80 10.86 -9.92 -0.94
C ASN A 80 10.36 -10.52 0.39
N HIS A 81 10.60 -11.81 0.61
CA HIS A 81 10.11 -12.54 1.78
C HIS A 81 11.25 -12.79 2.78
N GLU A 82 11.16 -12.21 3.97
CA GLU A 82 12.08 -12.46 5.09
C GLU A 82 11.40 -13.37 6.13
N ASN A 83 11.46 -14.68 5.87
CA ASN A 83 10.76 -15.69 6.67
C ASN A 83 11.19 -15.72 8.15
N LYS A 84 12.44 -15.35 8.47
CA LYS A 84 12.97 -15.38 9.85
C LYS A 84 12.24 -14.43 10.78
N ILE A 85 11.90 -13.23 10.28
CA ILE A 85 11.20 -12.20 11.04
C ILE A 85 9.72 -12.11 10.65
N LYS A 86 9.25 -13.03 9.80
CA LYS A 86 7.89 -13.07 9.24
C LYS A 86 7.49 -11.72 8.65
N ARG A 87 8.26 -11.28 7.65
CA ARG A 87 8.00 -10.06 6.90
C ARG A 87 7.94 -10.34 5.41
N VAL A 88 7.05 -9.64 4.72
CA VAL A 88 7.02 -9.57 3.26
C VAL A 88 7.01 -8.12 2.85
N ASP A 89 7.98 -7.77 2.03
CA ASP A 89 8.13 -6.44 1.48
C ASP A 89 7.62 -6.41 0.05
N LEU A 90 6.84 -5.38 -0.28
CA LEU A 90 6.53 -4.98 -1.65
C LEU A 90 7.57 -3.96 -2.10
N GLU A 91 8.28 -4.29 -3.17
CA GLU A 91 9.28 -3.41 -3.77
C GLU A 91 8.74 -2.81 -5.06
N ILE A 92 8.86 -1.49 -5.18
CA ILE A 92 8.58 -0.73 -6.41
C ILE A 92 9.94 -0.28 -6.94
N SER A 93 10.36 -0.83 -8.08
CA SER A 93 11.74 -0.65 -8.57
C SER A 93 12.05 0.76 -9.08
N SER A 94 11.02 1.46 -9.55
CA SER A 94 11.09 2.84 -10.05
C SER A 94 9.71 3.48 -9.90
N ALA A 95 9.54 4.25 -8.83
CA ALA A 95 8.30 4.95 -8.50
C ALA A 95 7.82 5.87 -9.63
N GLN A 96 6.53 5.80 -9.96
CA GLN A 96 5.87 6.76 -10.86
C GLN A 96 4.71 7.42 -10.13
N VAL A 97 4.33 8.64 -10.51
CA VAL A 97 3.18 9.34 -9.91
C VAL A 97 1.91 8.46 -9.93
N THR A 98 1.74 7.64 -10.98
CA THR A 98 0.62 6.69 -11.13
C THR A 98 0.60 5.53 -10.14
N ASP A 99 1.71 5.30 -9.44
CA ASP A 99 1.80 4.31 -8.37
C ASP A 99 1.34 4.89 -7.03
N SER A 100 1.04 6.19 -6.96
CA SER A 100 0.48 6.82 -5.75
C SER A 100 -0.90 6.27 -5.44
N ALA A 101 -1.03 5.57 -4.33
CA ALA A 101 -2.23 4.84 -3.94
C ALA A 101 -2.15 4.42 -2.47
N LEU A 102 -3.24 3.83 -1.98
CA LEU A 102 -3.23 3.12 -0.71
C LEU A 102 -2.86 1.65 -0.95
N TYR A 103 -1.88 1.16 -0.20
CA TYR A 103 -1.40 -0.21 -0.28
C TYR A 103 -1.77 -0.98 0.98
N TYR A 104 -2.08 -2.26 0.80
CA TYR A 104 -2.49 -3.16 1.88
C TYR A 104 -1.84 -4.52 1.71
N CYS A 105 -1.40 -5.12 2.79
CA CYS A 105 -1.09 -6.54 2.81
C CYS A 105 -2.22 -7.33 3.48
N ALA A 106 -2.55 -8.50 2.94
CA ALA A 106 -3.55 -9.40 3.49
C ALA A 106 -3.05 -10.84 3.46
N LEU A 107 -3.38 -11.60 4.49
CA LEU A 107 -3.17 -13.04 4.52
C LEU A 107 -4.27 -13.72 3.70
N GLN A 108 -3.88 -14.70 2.88
CA GLN A 108 -4.85 -15.56 2.22
C GLN A 108 -5.60 -16.39 3.29
N PRO A 109 -6.95 -16.34 3.36
CA PRO A 109 -7.69 -17.12 4.34
C PRO A 109 -7.50 -18.62 4.06
N THR A 110 -7.25 -19.38 5.12
CA THR A 110 -7.08 -20.86 5.06
C THR A 110 -8.34 -21.64 5.42
N VAL A 111 -9.45 -20.98 5.77
CA VAL A 111 -10.72 -21.64 6.13
C VAL A 111 -11.69 -21.74 4.97
N THR A 112 -12.18 -22.95 4.69
CA THR A 112 -13.17 -23.30 3.65
C THR A 112 -14.61 -22.88 3.99
N GLY A 113 -14.79 -21.85 4.81
CA GLY A 113 -16.09 -21.40 5.32
C GLY A 113 -16.32 -19.91 5.08
N ASN A 114 -17.22 -19.61 4.15
CA ASN A 114 -17.72 -18.30 3.73
C ASN A 114 -16.72 -17.40 2.94
N PRO A 115 -16.95 -17.11 1.64
CA PRO A 115 -16.12 -16.23 0.81
C PRO A 115 -16.37 -14.73 1.09
N GLU A 116 -16.56 -14.34 2.35
CA GLU A 116 -16.48 -12.93 2.72
C GLU A 116 -15.10 -12.43 2.32
N THR A 117 -15.08 -11.39 1.49
CA THR A 117 -13.89 -10.90 0.78
C THR A 117 -12.68 -10.72 1.72
N PRO A 118 -11.50 -11.27 1.39
CA PRO A 118 -10.32 -11.32 2.29
C PRO A 118 -9.89 -9.98 2.89
N TYR A 119 -10.19 -8.87 2.21
CA TYR A 119 -9.84 -7.52 2.64
C TYR A 119 -10.69 -6.96 3.79
N LYS A 120 -11.82 -7.58 4.16
CA LYS A 120 -12.69 -7.05 5.24
C LYS A 120 -12.11 -7.21 6.66
N ASN A 121 -11.14 -8.12 6.83
CA ASN A 121 -10.43 -8.34 8.09
C ASN A 121 -9.05 -7.64 8.13
N LEU A 122 -8.81 -6.67 7.22
CA LEU A 122 -7.63 -5.80 7.28
C LEU A 122 -7.73 -4.92 8.54
N THR A 123 -7.17 -5.40 9.65
CA THR A 123 -6.95 -4.58 10.84
C THR A 123 -6.17 -3.33 10.44
N ALA A 124 -6.57 -2.18 10.99
CA ALA A 124 -6.09 -0.86 10.61
C ALA A 124 -4.58 -0.59 10.87
N HIS A 125 -3.77 -1.62 11.11
CA HIS A 125 -2.33 -1.56 11.32
C HIS A 125 -1.49 -1.86 10.06
N ASP A 126 -2.12 -2.28 8.95
CA ASP A 126 -1.45 -2.79 7.74
C ASP A 126 -1.72 -1.95 6.48
N LYS A 127 -2.03 -0.67 6.68
CA LYS A 127 -2.33 0.29 5.61
C LYS A 127 -1.09 1.14 5.38
N LEU A 128 -0.79 1.51 4.14
CA LEU A 128 0.28 2.46 3.88
C LEU A 128 -0.08 3.28 2.65
N PHE A 129 -0.27 4.56 2.84
CA PHE A 129 -0.48 5.50 1.75
C PHE A 129 0.87 5.90 1.16
N LEU A 130 1.04 5.70 -0.14
CA LEU A 130 2.24 6.12 -0.86
C LEU A 130 1.90 7.33 -1.74
N CYS A 131 2.49 8.52 -1.48
CA CYS A 131 2.43 9.69 -2.40
C CYS A 131 3.80 9.83 -3.10
N ILE A 132 3.81 9.80 -4.44
CA ILE A 132 4.99 9.95 -5.29
C ILE A 132 4.89 11.29 -6.04
N PHE A 133 6.00 12.03 -6.06
CA PHE A 133 6.10 13.41 -6.59
C PHE A 133 7.08 13.57 -7.74
#